data_AF-A0A1M6LMK1-F1
#
_entry.id   AF-A0A1M6LMK1-F1
#
_cell.length_a   1.000
_cell.length_b   1.000
_cell.length_c   1.000
_cell.angle_alpha   90.00
_cell.angle_beta   90.00
_cell.angle_gamma   90.00
#
_symmetry.space_group_name_H-M   'P 1'
#
loop_
_entity.id
_entity.type
_entity.pdbx_description
1 polymer ?
#
loop_
_entity_poly.entity_id
_entity_poly.type
_entity_poly.pdbx_seq_one_letter_code
_entity_poly.pdbx_strand_id
1 'polypeptide(L)'
;MRTRILFFILIIIIVSSCSQPFPESVTSPVESEIVNLKDSLFSGFETGWDTQNADSGNEIYPENLESIQNGYIAKDERFDLRAFEEGWQNFRNEMGSGTGGKEATQKWFEITGLLFQLTGDVVYAEELERIAFTNFFGTANENELEKMIGPYVFTRSVDHIHVNLFTPAEISYNHSLGGDVGITQETDYPRSGSIKLHFSMETKRYIEIFVRIPSWADASVEVKGVKYFAVPGNYCKVAKKWKEDDVVEIEFPVTDKPQYLR
;
A
#
# COMPACT_ATOMS: atom_id res chain seq x y z
N MET A 1 -16.28 -22.06 74.80
CA MET A 1 -15.46 -21.17 73.95
C MET A 1 -15.18 -21.89 72.62
N ARG A 2 -15.75 -21.41 71.51
CA ARG A 2 -15.51 -21.95 70.16
C ARG A 2 -14.74 -20.89 69.37
N THR A 3 -13.49 -21.18 69.04
CA THR A 3 -12.60 -20.31 68.27
C THR A 3 -12.93 -20.47 66.79
N ARG A 4 -13.28 -19.38 66.09
CA ARG A 4 -13.46 -19.35 64.63
C ARG A 4 -12.12 -19.01 63.98
N ILE A 5 -11.63 -19.89 63.12
CA ILE A 5 -10.46 -19.66 62.27
C ILE A 5 -10.99 -19.15 60.91
N LEU A 6 -10.63 -17.93 60.53
CA LEU A 6 -10.86 -17.39 59.19
C LEU A 6 -9.70 -17.85 58.29
N PHE A 7 -10.00 -18.60 57.24
CA PHE A 7 -9.06 -18.88 56.15
C PHE A 7 -9.20 -17.78 55.10
N PHE A 8 -8.16 -16.97 54.90
CA PHE A 8 -8.03 -16.08 53.75
C PHE A 8 -7.41 -16.87 52.60
N ILE A 9 -8.16 -17.08 51.52
CA ILE A 9 -7.65 -17.65 50.27
C ILE A 9 -7.05 -16.50 49.46
N LEU A 10 -5.72 -16.53 49.30
CA LEU A 10 -4.99 -15.62 48.42
C LEU A 10 -5.13 -16.12 46.98
N ILE A 11 -5.92 -15.42 46.16
CA ILE A 11 -6.02 -15.70 44.73
C ILE A 11 -4.79 -15.10 44.05
N ILE A 12 -3.88 -15.96 43.62
CA ILE A 12 -2.75 -15.58 42.76
C ILE A 12 -3.30 -15.38 41.35
N ILE A 13 -3.42 -14.12 40.93
CA ILE A 13 -3.71 -13.76 39.54
C ILE A 13 -2.39 -13.95 38.77
N ILE A 14 -2.29 -15.06 38.05
CA ILE A 14 -1.21 -15.26 37.06
C ILE A 14 -1.57 -14.42 35.85
N VAL A 15 -0.98 -13.23 35.73
CA VAL A 15 -0.98 -12.46 34.49
C VAL A 15 -0.04 -13.19 33.54
N SER A 16 -0.59 -14.08 32.71
CA SER A 16 0.15 -14.62 31.58
C SER A 16 0.45 -13.46 30.64
N SER A 17 1.70 -12.99 30.63
CA SER A 17 2.21 -12.10 29.60
C SER A 17 2.17 -12.87 28.28
N CYS A 18 1.05 -12.79 27.55
CA CYS A 18 1.00 -13.23 26.17
C CYS A 18 1.97 -12.32 25.39
N SER A 19 3.16 -12.83 25.07
CA SER A 19 3.98 -12.25 24.01
C SER A 19 3.11 -12.24 22.76
N GLN A 20 2.83 -11.05 22.21
CA GLN A 20 2.15 -10.98 20.92
C GLN A 20 3.01 -11.68 19.86
N PRO A 21 2.41 -12.45 18.94
CA PRO A 21 3.17 -13.05 17.86
C PRO A 21 3.87 -11.95 17.06
N PHE A 22 5.08 -12.25 16.58
CA PHE A 22 5.81 -11.33 15.71
C PHE A 22 4.94 -10.97 14.50
N PRO A 23 4.81 -9.68 14.13
CA PRO A 23 3.85 -9.26 13.13
C PRO A 23 4.15 -9.88 11.76
N GLU A 24 3.11 -10.41 11.13
CA GLU A 24 3.15 -10.91 9.75
C GLU A 24 2.61 -9.85 8.80
N SER A 25 3.05 -9.89 7.54
CA SER A 25 2.55 -8.97 6.52
C SER A 25 1.07 -9.25 6.20
N VAL A 26 0.25 -8.20 6.19
CA VAL A 26 -1.13 -8.21 5.70
C VAL A 26 -1.17 -8.37 4.18
N THR A 27 -0.19 -7.78 3.48
CA THR A 27 -0.02 -7.88 2.04
C THR A 27 1.46 -7.83 1.70
N SER A 28 1.85 -8.44 0.57
CA SER A 28 3.23 -8.40 0.10
C SER A 28 3.32 -7.83 -1.31
N PRO A 29 4.41 -7.12 -1.66
CA PRO A 29 4.69 -6.75 -3.03
C PRO A 29 4.78 -8.02 -3.87
N VAL A 30 4.13 -8.01 -5.02
CA VAL A 30 4.23 -9.11 -5.97
C VAL A 30 5.55 -8.98 -6.72
N GLU A 31 6.25 -10.09 -6.90
CA GLU A 31 7.51 -10.10 -7.63
C GLU A 31 7.36 -9.44 -9.00
N SER A 32 8.39 -8.76 -9.49
CA SER A 32 8.32 -8.00 -10.75
C SER A 32 7.99 -8.85 -11.99
N GLU A 33 8.09 -10.18 -11.89
CA GLU A 33 7.69 -11.13 -12.94
C GLU A 33 6.16 -11.33 -13.00
N ILE A 34 5.46 -10.97 -11.93
CA ILE A 34 4.01 -11.18 -11.74
C ILE A 34 3.22 -9.91 -12.09
N VAL A 35 3.83 -8.72 -11.98
CA VAL A 35 3.24 -7.43 -12.39
C VAL A 35 3.93 -6.89 -13.63
N ASN A 36 3.15 -6.68 -14.68
CA ASN A 36 3.62 -6.16 -15.94
C ASN A 36 3.03 -4.75 -16.16
N LEU A 37 3.88 -3.73 -16.14
CA LEU A 37 3.50 -2.38 -16.53
C LEU A 37 3.23 -2.34 -18.04
N LYS A 38 2.06 -1.86 -18.43
CA LYS A 38 1.62 -1.81 -19.84
C LYS A 38 2.10 -0.55 -20.56
N ASP A 39 2.58 0.42 -19.80
CA ASP A 39 3.16 1.67 -20.26
C ASP A 39 4.20 2.12 -19.22
N SER A 40 4.91 3.23 -19.48
CA SER A 40 5.67 3.92 -18.46
C SER A 40 4.82 4.12 -17.21
N LEU A 41 5.41 3.88 -16.03
CA LEU A 41 4.79 4.17 -14.73
C LEU A 41 4.18 5.59 -14.67
N PHE A 42 4.73 6.51 -15.48
CA PHE A 42 4.45 7.93 -15.50
C PHE A 42 3.64 8.41 -16.72
N SER A 43 3.10 7.51 -17.55
CA SER A 43 2.51 7.87 -18.86
C SER A 43 1.28 8.79 -18.81
N GLY A 44 0.59 8.87 -17.67
CA GLY A 44 -0.56 9.74 -17.45
C GLY A 44 -0.22 11.20 -17.09
N PHE A 45 1.03 11.49 -16.75
CA PHE A 45 1.45 12.79 -16.20
C PHE A 45 1.82 13.80 -17.29
N GLU A 46 1.57 15.09 -17.04
CA GLU A 46 1.95 16.16 -17.98
C GLU A 46 3.48 16.37 -17.99
N THR A 47 4.07 16.42 -19.19
CA THR A 47 5.49 16.76 -19.34
C THR A 47 5.69 18.26 -19.13
N GLY A 48 6.73 18.64 -18.38
CA GLY A 48 7.09 20.05 -18.15
C GLY A 48 6.76 20.62 -16.76
N TRP A 49 6.33 19.79 -15.81
CA TRP A 49 6.39 20.16 -14.39
C TRP A 49 7.82 20.27 -13.92
N ASP A 50 8.08 21.35 -13.17
CA ASP A 50 9.39 21.77 -12.72
C ASP A 50 10.03 20.70 -11.82
N THR A 51 11.01 19.98 -12.35
CA THR A 51 11.84 19.01 -11.62
C THR A 51 12.77 19.67 -10.60
N GLN A 52 12.68 20.98 -10.39
CA GLN A 52 13.69 21.79 -9.69
C GLN A 52 13.76 21.68 -8.16
N ASN A 53 12.97 20.85 -7.48
CA ASN A 53 13.04 20.78 -6.02
C ASN A 53 13.62 19.49 -5.44
N ALA A 54 14.11 18.58 -6.28
CA ALA A 54 14.68 17.31 -5.79
C ALA A 54 16.14 17.39 -5.32
N ASP A 55 16.80 18.56 -5.36
CA ASP A 55 18.28 18.59 -5.21
C ASP A 55 18.87 19.85 -4.54
N SER A 56 18.08 20.66 -3.83
CA SER A 56 18.59 21.91 -3.20
C SER A 56 18.37 22.04 -1.69
N GLY A 57 17.73 21.06 -1.05
CA GLY A 57 17.52 21.00 0.39
C GLY A 57 18.58 20.18 1.11
N ASN A 58 18.77 20.40 2.41
CA ASN A 58 19.54 19.47 3.24
C ASN A 58 18.86 18.10 3.22
N GLU A 59 19.63 17.05 2.94
CA GLU A 59 19.12 15.68 2.97
C GLU A 59 18.75 15.29 4.41
N ILE A 60 17.51 14.81 4.58
CA ILE A 60 16.99 14.39 5.88
C ILE A 60 16.84 12.87 5.85
N TYR A 61 17.57 12.17 6.74
CA TYR A 61 17.61 10.72 6.77
C TYR A 61 16.75 10.11 7.89
N PRO A 62 16.01 9.03 7.61
CA PRO A 62 15.19 8.33 8.58
C PRO A 62 16.01 7.31 9.42
N GLU A 63 17.18 7.65 9.95
CA GLU A 63 18.12 6.69 10.57
C GLU A 63 17.49 5.83 11.69
N ASN A 64 16.69 6.45 12.56
CA ASN A 64 15.98 5.73 13.62
C ASN A 64 14.99 4.70 13.06
N LEU A 65 14.32 5.04 11.97
CA LEU A 65 13.35 4.17 11.31
C LEU A 65 14.05 3.05 10.53
N GLU A 66 15.21 3.32 9.92
CA GLU A 66 16.05 2.29 9.29
C GLU A 66 16.51 1.26 10.33
N SER A 67 16.90 1.70 11.53
CA SER A 67 17.23 0.77 12.62
C SER A 67 16.04 -0.09 13.03
N ILE A 68 14.82 0.48 13.07
CA ILE A 68 13.61 -0.27 13.43
C ILE A 68 13.24 -1.27 12.32
N GLN A 69 13.29 -0.86 11.06
CA GLN A 69 13.11 -1.71 9.89
C GLN A 69 14.08 -2.89 9.91
N ASN A 70 15.37 -2.64 10.18
CA ASN A 70 16.38 -3.69 10.29
C ASN A 70 16.07 -4.67 11.43
N GLY A 71 15.49 -4.20 12.53
CA GLY A 71 14.96 -5.07 13.60
C GLY A 71 13.86 -6.00 13.10
N TYR A 72 12.93 -5.50 12.28
CA TYR A 72 11.90 -6.35 11.66
C TYR A 72 12.51 -7.41 10.73
N ILE A 73 13.43 -7.00 9.85
CA ILE A 73 14.10 -7.89 8.89
C ILE A 73 14.88 -9.00 9.62
N ALA A 74 15.55 -8.65 10.72
CA ALA A 74 16.30 -9.59 11.56
C ALA A 74 15.41 -10.48 12.45
N LYS A 75 14.07 -10.30 12.42
CA LYS A 75 13.13 -10.96 13.32
C LYS A 75 13.48 -10.75 14.80
N ASP A 76 13.93 -9.55 15.14
CA ASP A 76 14.23 -9.16 16.52
C ASP A 76 12.92 -9.11 17.33
N GLU A 77 12.85 -9.88 18.42
CA GLU A 77 11.68 -9.93 19.30
C GLU A 77 11.37 -8.57 19.97
N ARG A 78 12.30 -7.62 19.94
CA ARG A 78 12.13 -6.25 20.43
C ARG A 78 11.48 -5.31 19.40
N PHE A 79 11.24 -5.78 18.18
CA PHE A 79 10.54 -4.99 17.17
C PHE A 79 9.16 -4.57 17.69
N ASP A 80 8.86 -3.28 17.56
CA ASP A 80 7.60 -2.68 17.97
C ASP A 80 6.98 -1.95 16.77
N LEU A 81 5.93 -2.54 16.21
CA LEU A 81 5.22 -1.97 15.06
C LEU A 81 4.65 -0.59 15.39
N ARG A 82 4.13 -0.40 16.60
CA ARG A 82 3.53 0.88 16.99
C ARG A 82 4.61 1.97 17.08
N ALA A 83 5.77 1.66 17.66
CA ALA A 83 6.89 2.59 17.66
C ALA A 83 7.36 2.92 16.23
N PHE A 84 7.29 1.95 15.32
CA PHE A 84 7.61 2.17 13.91
C PHE A 84 6.61 3.12 13.22
N GLU A 85 5.31 2.90 13.43
CA GLU A 85 4.23 3.78 12.93
C GLU A 85 4.36 5.20 13.50
N GLU A 86 4.56 5.34 14.81
CA GLU A 86 4.73 6.64 15.48
C GLU A 86 5.96 7.39 14.99
N GLY A 87 7.09 6.69 14.84
CA GLY A 87 8.32 7.28 14.29
C GLY A 87 8.13 7.73 12.84
N TRP A 88 7.44 6.93 12.01
CA TRP A 88 7.12 7.27 10.63
C TRP A 88 6.28 8.55 10.56
N GLN A 89 5.23 8.65 11.39
CA GLN A 89 4.37 9.83 11.42
C GLN A 89 5.14 11.09 11.82
N ASN A 90 6.01 11.00 12.83
CA ASN A 90 6.86 12.11 13.25
C ASN A 90 7.79 12.56 12.12
N PHE A 91 8.49 11.62 11.49
CA PHE A 91 9.38 11.92 10.38
C PHE A 91 8.64 12.52 9.17
N ARG A 92 7.44 12.00 8.84
CA ARG A 92 6.59 12.53 7.76
C ARG A 92 6.19 13.99 8.00
N ASN A 93 5.91 14.35 9.25
CA ASN A 93 5.57 15.72 9.64
C ASN A 93 6.79 16.66 9.58
N GLU A 94 8.00 16.16 9.88
CA GLU A 94 9.24 16.94 9.83
C GLU A 94 9.70 17.25 8.41
N MET A 95 9.55 16.30 7.49
CA MET A 95 10.04 16.44 6.10
C MET A 95 9.30 17.50 5.27
N GLY A 96 8.08 17.88 5.63
CA GLY A 96 7.28 18.81 4.83
C GLY A 96 7.10 18.35 3.37
N SER A 97 7.82 18.99 2.44
CA SER A 97 7.76 18.75 0.99
C SER A 97 8.64 17.59 0.49
N GLY A 98 9.54 17.03 1.30
CA GLY A 98 10.34 15.86 0.91
C GLY A 98 11.64 15.66 1.69
N THR A 99 12.41 14.64 1.32
CA THR A 99 13.69 14.25 1.94
C THR A 99 14.91 14.98 1.37
N GLY A 100 14.76 15.71 0.26
CA GLY A 100 15.81 16.51 -0.38
C GLY A 100 16.79 15.75 -1.30
N GLY A 101 16.99 14.44 -1.13
CA GLY A 101 17.96 13.64 -1.90
C GLY A 101 17.46 12.25 -2.33
N LYS A 102 18.06 11.67 -3.39
CA LYS A 102 17.64 10.38 -3.98
C LYS A 102 17.72 9.22 -2.99
N GLU A 103 18.84 9.09 -2.27
CA GLU A 103 19.06 7.98 -1.34
C GLU A 103 18.07 8.03 -0.17
N ALA A 104 17.93 9.19 0.48
CA ALA A 104 16.94 9.37 1.54
C ALA A 104 15.51 9.13 1.04
N THR A 105 15.17 9.50 -0.20
CA THR A 105 13.87 9.18 -0.80
C THR A 105 13.66 7.69 -0.97
N GLN A 106 14.68 6.95 -1.45
CA GLN A 106 14.59 5.49 -1.62
C GLN A 106 14.39 4.80 -0.28
N LYS A 107 15.17 5.16 0.74
CA LYS A 107 14.99 4.65 2.11
C LYS A 107 13.60 4.95 2.66
N TRP A 108 13.10 6.17 2.43
CA TRP A 108 11.75 6.55 2.85
C TRP A 108 10.67 5.72 2.17
N PHE A 109 10.82 5.45 0.87
CA PHE A 109 9.92 4.57 0.11
C PHE A 109 9.94 3.14 0.67
N GLU A 110 11.12 2.57 0.95
CA GLU A 110 11.26 1.23 1.51
C GLU A 110 10.66 1.09 2.90
N ILE A 111 10.90 2.07 3.77
CA ILE A 111 10.31 2.14 5.12
C ILE A 111 8.78 2.22 5.04
N THR A 112 8.26 3.11 4.19
CA THR A 112 6.82 3.28 3.97
C THR A 112 6.21 1.99 3.40
N GLY A 113 6.90 1.36 2.45
CA GLY A 113 6.49 0.11 1.84
C GLY A 113 6.44 -1.05 2.83
N LEU A 114 7.38 -1.13 3.78
CA LEU A 114 7.31 -2.13 4.84
C LEU A 114 6.12 -1.86 5.77
N LEU A 115 5.89 -0.63 6.21
CA LEU A 115 4.73 -0.30 7.03
C LEU A 115 3.41 -0.63 6.32
N PHE A 116 3.33 -0.35 5.02
CA PHE A 116 2.19 -0.77 4.22
C PHE A 116 2.00 -2.28 4.23
N GLN A 117 3.07 -3.06 4.03
CA GLN A 117 2.99 -4.52 4.08
C GLN A 117 2.50 -5.05 5.42
N LEU A 118 2.94 -4.45 6.53
CA LEU A 118 2.60 -4.89 7.89
C LEU A 118 1.20 -4.51 8.32
N THR A 119 0.66 -3.41 7.80
CA THR A 119 -0.61 -2.83 8.27
C THR A 119 -1.74 -2.98 7.26
N GLY A 120 -1.43 -2.98 5.97
CA GLY A 120 -2.39 -2.79 4.89
C GLY A 120 -3.07 -1.41 4.92
N ASP A 121 -2.52 -0.44 5.67
CA ASP A 121 -3.15 0.86 5.85
C ASP A 121 -2.94 1.76 4.62
N VAL A 122 -4.03 2.39 4.22
CA VAL A 122 -4.12 3.27 3.05
C VAL A 122 -3.22 4.49 3.14
N VAL A 123 -2.91 4.98 4.35
CA VAL A 123 -2.03 6.14 4.53
C VAL A 123 -0.64 5.90 3.97
N TYR A 124 -0.13 4.67 4.09
CA TYR A 124 1.18 4.30 3.56
C TYR A 124 1.11 4.14 2.04
N ALA A 125 0.05 3.54 1.49
CA ALA A 125 -0.15 3.44 0.04
C ALA A 125 -0.29 4.81 -0.63
N GLU A 126 -0.96 5.77 0.02
CA GLU A 126 -1.05 7.15 -0.45
C GLU A 126 0.29 7.87 -0.39
N GLU A 127 1.10 7.64 0.64
CA GLU A 127 2.46 8.18 0.70
C GLU A 127 3.37 7.54 -0.36
N LEU A 128 3.26 6.23 -0.64
CA LEU A 128 4.00 5.59 -1.73
C LEU A 128 3.69 6.25 -3.08
N GLU A 129 2.41 6.54 -3.36
CA GLU A 129 1.99 7.31 -4.54
C GLU A 129 2.65 8.70 -4.54
N ARG A 130 2.59 9.41 -3.42
CA ARG A 130 3.19 10.74 -3.30
C ARG A 130 4.69 10.71 -3.59
N ILE A 131 5.44 9.81 -2.97
CA ILE A 131 6.89 9.68 -3.16
C ILE A 131 7.20 9.37 -4.64
N ALA A 132 6.49 8.39 -5.21
CA ALA A 132 6.67 7.98 -6.61
C ALA A 132 6.51 9.17 -7.58
N PHE A 133 5.49 10.00 -7.37
CA PHE A 133 5.11 11.04 -8.32
C PHE A 133 5.59 12.45 -7.95
N THR A 134 6.27 12.64 -6.81
CA THR A 134 6.94 13.92 -6.47
C THR A 134 8.45 13.85 -6.56
N ASN A 135 9.07 12.81 -6.01
CA ASN A 135 10.51 12.75 -5.81
C ASN A 135 11.24 11.94 -6.91
N PHE A 136 10.53 11.04 -7.58
CA PHE A 136 11.10 10.13 -8.58
C PHE A 136 10.69 10.43 -10.02
N PHE A 137 9.63 11.23 -10.22
CA PHE A 137 9.16 11.65 -11.53
C PHE A 137 10.23 12.47 -12.27
N GLY A 138 10.49 12.13 -13.53
CA GLY A 138 11.45 12.84 -14.38
C GLY A 138 12.94 12.51 -14.11
N THR A 139 13.25 11.53 -13.26
CA THR A 139 14.63 11.06 -13.07
C THR A 139 15.10 10.19 -14.25
N ALA A 140 16.40 10.18 -14.54
CA ALA A 140 16.97 9.49 -15.69
C ALA A 140 16.96 7.93 -15.60
N ASN A 141 16.58 7.36 -14.46
CA ASN A 141 16.66 5.92 -14.16
C ASN A 141 15.28 5.26 -14.01
N GLU A 142 14.37 5.50 -14.96
CA GLU A 142 13.00 4.98 -14.93
C GLU A 142 12.93 3.46 -14.67
N ASN A 143 13.77 2.66 -15.33
CA ASN A 143 13.84 1.20 -15.12
C ASN A 143 14.17 0.78 -13.67
N GLU A 144 14.96 1.57 -12.94
CA GLU A 144 15.31 1.30 -11.54
C GLU A 144 14.09 1.55 -10.65
N LEU A 145 13.37 2.63 -10.94
CA LEU A 145 12.16 3.03 -10.23
C LEU A 145 11.00 2.07 -10.48
N GLU A 146 10.82 1.60 -11.71
CA GLU A 146 9.78 0.62 -12.03
C GLU A 146 9.96 -0.68 -11.24
N LYS A 147 11.20 -1.14 -11.04
CA LYS A 147 11.48 -2.33 -10.22
C LYS A 147 11.16 -2.13 -8.74
N MET A 148 11.31 -0.90 -8.25
CA MET A 148 11.04 -0.56 -6.86
C MET A 148 9.55 -0.29 -6.61
N ILE A 149 8.88 0.41 -7.53
CA ILE A 149 7.51 0.93 -7.38
C ILE A 149 6.47 -0.03 -7.98
N GLY A 150 6.79 -0.66 -9.11
CA GLY A 150 5.90 -1.59 -9.82
C GLY A 150 5.27 -2.67 -8.93
N PRO A 151 6.05 -3.34 -8.05
CA PRO A 151 5.53 -4.29 -7.07
C PRO A 151 4.48 -3.76 -6.10
N TYR A 152 4.29 -2.44 -6.00
CA TYR A 152 3.26 -1.81 -5.17
C TYR A 152 2.01 -1.40 -5.95
N VAL A 153 2.03 -1.41 -7.29
CA VAL A 153 0.83 -1.18 -8.12
C VAL A 153 -0.29 -2.11 -7.67
N PHE A 154 0.05 -3.39 -7.55
CA PHE A 154 -0.73 -4.38 -6.85
C PHE A 154 0.11 -4.96 -5.72
N THR A 155 -0.48 -5.22 -4.55
CA THR A 155 0.12 -6.10 -3.54
C THR A 155 -0.85 -7.24 -3.24
N ARG A 156 -0.32 -8.39 -2.82
CA ARG A 156 -1.11 -9.61 -2.68
C ARG A 156 -0.85 -10.33 -1.36
N SER A 157 -1.91 -10.94 -0.82
CA SER A 157 -1.83 -11.99 0.20
C SER A 157 -2.82 -13.10 -0.15
N VAL A 158 -2.31 -14.26 -0.57
CA VAL A 158 -3.16 -15.34 -1.12
C VAL A 158 -4.09 -14.76 -2.20
N ASP A 159 -5.41 -14.91 -2.15
CA ASP A 159 -6.33 -14.38 -3.17
C ASP A 159 -6.95 -13.03 -2.76
N HIS A 160 -6.21 -12.25 -1.96
CA HIS A 160 -6.51 -10.87 -1.61
C HIS A 160 -5.58 -9.94 -2.41
N ILE A 161 -6.15 -9.12 -3.27
CA ILE A 161 -5.40 -8.20 -4.14
C ILE A 161 -5.69 -6.77 -3.69
N HIS A 162 -4.66 -6.05 -3.25
CA HIS A 162 -4.74 -4.61 -3.05
C HIS A 162 -4.33 -3.91 -4.34
N VAL A 163 -5.15 -2.95 -4.77
CA VAL A 163 -4.92 -2.09 -5.93
C VAL A 163 -4.54 -0.73 -5.36
N ASN A 164 -3.25 -0.38 -5.43
CA ASN A 164 -2.72 0.76 -4.68
C ASN A 164 -2.32 1.91 -5.61
N LEU A 165 -1.58 1.66 -6.69
CA LEU A 165 -1.16 2.70 -7.63
C LEU A 165 -1.93 2.54 -8.93
N PHE A 166 -2.43 3.65 -9.45
CA PHE A 166 -3.32 3.67 -10.61
C PHE A 166 -2.52 4.01 -11.87
N THR A 167 -1.96 2.98 -12.49
CA THR A 167 -1.15 3.04 -13.72
C THR A 167 -1.51 1.85 -14.61
N PRO A 168 -1.42 1.93 -15.96
CA PRO A 168 -1.64 0.78 -16.83
C PRO A 168 -0.77 -0.42 -16.44
N ALA A 169 -1.39 -1.49 -15.96
CA ALA A 169 -0.67 -2.64 -15.45
C ALA A 169 -1.50 -3.93 -15.47
N GLU A 170 -0.84 -5.07 -15.39
CA GLU A 170 -1.48 -6.38 -15.26
C GLU A 170 -0.80 -7.16 -14.13
N ILE A 171 -1.60 -7.87 -13.31
CA ILE A 171 -1.11 -8.88 -12.37
C ILE A 171 -1.59 -10.27 -12.81
N SER A 172 -0.67 -11.23 -12.91
CA SER A 172 -0.96 -12.61 -13.31
C SER A 172 -0.41 -13.62 -12.30
N TYR A 173 -1.27 -14.43 -11.69
CA TYR A 173 -0.88 -15.38 -10.64
C TYR A 173 -1.72 -16.66 -10.64
N ASN A 174 -1.25 -17.71 -9.97
CA ASN A 174 -2.02 -18.94 -9.77
C ASN A 174 -2.87 -18.84 -8.49
N HIS A 175 -4.18 -19.03 -8.61
CA HIS A 175 -5.11 -18.99 -7.49
C HIS A 175 -4.80 -20.07 -6.44
N SER A 176 -5.08 -19.84 -5.15
CA SER A 176 -4.80 -20.84 -4.08
C SER A 176 -5.49 -22.21 -4.24
N LEU A 177 -6.49 -22.28 -5.12
CA LEU A 177 -7.26 -23.47 -5.47
C LEU A 177 -6.92 -23.99 -6.89
N GLY A 178 -5.84 -23.49 -7.48
CA GLY A 178 -5.40 -23.77 -8.84
C GLY A 178 -6.13 -22.96 -9.92
N GLY A 179 -5.47 -22.84 -11.07
CA GLY A 179 -5.93 -22.08 -12.23
C GLY A 179 -5.36 -20.65 -12.24
N ASP A 180 -5.06 -20.17 -13.43
CA ASP A 180 -4.45 -18.87 -13.63
C ASP A 180 -5.49 -17.75 -13.56
N VAL A 181 -5.07 -16.64 -12.96
CA VAL A 181 -5.85 -15.41 -12.78
C VAL A 181 -5.01 -14.25 -13.30
N GLY A 182 -5.56 -13.53 -14.28
CA GLY A 182 -5.09 -12.24 -14.75
C GLY A 182 -6.05 -11.13 -14.34
N ILE A 183 -5.49 -10.00 -13.89
CA ILE A 183 -6.24 -8.76 -13.64
C ILE A 183 -5.51 -7.61 -14.32
N THR A 184 -6.17 -6.98 -15.30
CA THR A 184 -5.62 -5.84 -16.04
C THR A 184 -6.26 -4.54 -15.56
N GLN A 185 -5.44 -3.60 -15.11
CA GLN A 185 -5.80 -2.23 -14.80
C GLN A 185 -5.65 -1.36 -16.06
N GLU A 186 -6.78 -0.89 -16.59
CA GLU A 186 -6.86 0.07 -17.69
C GLU A 186 -7.22 1.44 -17.14
N THR A 187 -6.37 2.45 -17.37
CA THR A 187 -6.58 3.84 -16.94
C THR A 187 -5.63 4.79 -17.66
N ASP A 188 -5.96 6.07 -17.72
CA ASP A 188 -5.01 7.16 -18.04
C ASP A 188 -4.80 8.11 -16.84
N TYR A 189 -5.08 7.62 -15.62
CA TYR A 189 -4.81 8.34 -14.38
C TYR A 189 -3.36 8.85 -14.33
N PRO A 190 -3.11 10.08 -13.82
CA PRO A 190 -4.07 10.98 -13.17
C PRO A 190 -4.77 11.96 -14.12
N ARG A 191 -4.69 11.77 -15.45
CA ARG A 191 -5.35 12.67 -16.41
C ARG A 191 -6.88 12.59 -16.29
N SER A 192 -7.42 11.38 -16.26
CA SER A 192 -8.81 11.13 -15.86
C SER A 192 -8.86 10.37 -14.54
N GLY A 193 -10.05 10.31 -13.97
CA GLY A 193 -10.32 9.49 -12.79
C GLY A 193 -10.83 8.09 -13.11
N SER A 194 -10.87 7.70 -14.39
CA SER A 194 -11.49 6.44 -14.80
C SER A 194 -10.49 5.30 -14.74
N ILE A 195 -10.80 4.28 -13.95
CA ILE A 195 -10.02 3.06 -13.84
C ILE A 195 -10.93 1.85 -14.01
N LYS A 196 -10.47 0.87 -14.79
CA LYS A 196 -11.15 -0.42 -14.94
C LYS A 196 -10.23 -1.57 -14.59
N LEU A 197 -10.73 -2.53 -13.83
CA LEU A 197 -10.04 -3.79 -13.56
C LEU A 197 -10.74 -4.91 -14.31
N HIS A 198 -10.07 -5.45 -15.33
CA HIS A 198 -10.57 -6.53 -16.19
C HIS A 198 -10.05 -7.87 -15.70
N PHE A 199 -10.95 -8.84 -15.49
CA PHE A 199 -10.60 -10.17 -15.04
C PHE A 199 -10.50 -11.16 -16.20
N SER A 200 -9.39 -11.89 -16.27
CA SER A 200 -9.21 -13.02 -17.17
C SER A 200 -8.86 -14.28 -16.37
N MET A 201 -9.67 -15.32 -16.51
CA MET A 201 -9.48 -16.64 -15.89
C MET A 201 -10.40 -17.68 -16.54
N GLU A 202 -9.88 -18.89 -16.76
CA GLU A 202 -10.68 -19.99 -17.29
C GLU A 202 -11.73 -20.50 -16.28
N THR A 203 -11.37 -20.50 -15.00
CA THR A 203 -12.24 -21.03 -13.94
C THR A 203 -12.68 -19.92 -13.01
N LYS A 204 -13.98 -19.87 -12.71
CA LYS A 204 -14.54 -18.92 -11.74
C LYS A 204 -13.88 -19.10 -10.35
N ARG A 205 -13.36 -18.01 -9.77
CA ARG A 205 -12.61 -18.02 -8.48
C ARG A 205 -13.07 -16.93 -7.52
N TYR A 206 -13.00 -17.21 -6.21
CA TYR A 206 -13.30 -16.21 -5.18
C TYR A 206 -12.06 -15.38 -4.90
N ILE A 207 -12.12 -14.08 -5.14
CA ILE A 207 -10.99 -13.16 -4.95
C ILE A 207 -11.54 -11.92 -4.24
N GLU A 208 -10.77 -11.42 -3.28
CA GLU A 208 -11.07 -10.16 -2.61
C GLU A 208 -10.20 -9.06 -3.20
N ILE A 209 -10.84 -8.03 -3.77
CA ILE A 209 -10.14 -6.84 -4.25
C ILE A 209 -10.28 -5.75 -3.21
N PHE A 210 -9.17 -5.12 -2.86
CA PHE A 210 -9.09 -3.96 -1.99
C PHE A 210 -8.65 -2.78 -2.86
N VAL A 211 -9.60 -1.97 -3.30
CA VAL A 211 -9.30 -0.77 -4.09
C VAL A 211 -8.98 0.37 -3.14
N ARG A 212 -7.79 0.97 -3.24
CA ARG A 212 -7.48 2.18 -2.46
C ARG A 212 -8.43 3.29 -2.88
N ILE A 213 -9.07 3.94 -1.90
CA ILE A 213 -9.82 5.18 -2.13
C ILE A 213 -8.96 6.32 -1.58
N PRO A 214 -8.40 7.19 -2.45
CA PRO A 214 -7.59 8.31 -2.00
C PRO A 214 -8.35 9.20 -0.99
N SER A 215 -7.63 9.76 -0.02
CA SER A 215 -8.21 10.59 1.05
C SER A 215 -8.96 11.83 0.53
N TRP A 216 -8.59 12.31 -0.66
CA TRP A 216 -9.15 13.49 -1.31
C TRP A 216 -10.33 13.20 -2.26
N ALA A 217 -10.59 11.93 -2.59
CA ALA A 217 -11.53 11.56 -3.66
C ALA A 217 -12.87 11.03 -3.12
N ASP A 218 -13.98 11.67 -3.49
CA ASP A 218 -15.32 11.09 -3.35
C ASP A 218 -15.57 10.08 -4.48
N ALA A 219 -14.98 8.90 -4.34
CA ALA A 219 -14.91 7.90 -5.40
C ALA A 219 -16.20 7.10 -5.56
N SER A 220 -16.38 6.53 -6.76
CA SER A 220 -17.35 5.45 -6.98
C SER A 220 -16.63 4.16 -7.37
N VAL A 221 -17.10 3.03 -6.84
CA VAL A 221 -16.64 1.68 -7.21
C VAL A 221 -17.86 0.83 -7.52
N GLU A 222 -17.92 0.30 -8.73
CA GLU A 222 -19.07 -0.44 -9.25
C GLU A 222 -18.67 -1.76 -9.91
N VAL A 223 -19.55 -2.75 -9.80
CA VAL A 223 -19.46 -4.00 -10.55
C VAL A 223 -20.83 -4.29 -11.15
N LYS A 224 -20.97 -4.18 -12.47
CA LYS A 224 -22.25 -4.37 -13.18
C LYS A 224 -23.37 -3.50 -12.61
N GLY A 225 -23.07 -2.22 -12.33
CA GLY A 225 -24.00 -1.24 -11.77
C GLY A 225 -24.30 -1.39 -10.27
N VAL A 226 -23.66 -2.34 -9.57
CA VAL A 226 -23.76 -2.47 -8.12
C VAL A 226 -22.63 -1.67 -7.46
N LYS A 227 -23.01 -0.63 -6.70
CA LYS A 227 -22.10 0.23 -5.94
C LYS A 227 -21.57 -0.44 -4.68
N TYR A 228 -20.28 -0.20 -4.40
CA TYR A 228 -19.60 -0.56 -3.16
C TYR A 228 -19.30 0.68 -2.32
N PHE A 229 -19.07 0.49 -1.03
CA PHE A 229 -18.83 1.58 -0.10
C PHE A 229 -17.37 2.04 -0.22
N ALA A 230 -17.18 3.17 -0.91
CA ALA A 230 -15.88 3.78 -1.17
C ALA A 230 -15.69 5.00 -0.27
N VAL A 231 -15.22 4.78 0.96
CA VAL A 231 -14.94 5.88 1.90
C VAL A 231 -13.58 6.49 1.58
N PRO A 232 -13.45 7.82 1.43
CA PRO A 232 -12.16 8.48 1.29
C PRO A 232 -11.18 8.05 2.37
N GLY A 233 -9.93 7.79 1.99
CA GLY A 233 -8.87 7.39 2.92
C GLY A 233 -9.12 6.02 3.55
N ASN A 234 -9.68 5.08 2.78
CA ASN A 234 -9.88 3.68 3.16
C ASN A 234 -9.71 2.77 1.94
N TYR A 235 -9.66 1.47 2.17
CA TYR A 235 -9.83 0.48 1.10
C TYR A 235 -11.30 0.11 0.91
N CYS A 236 -11.77 0.20 -0.33
CA CYS A 236 -13.05 -0.37 -0.74
C CYS A 236 -12.88 -1.87 -1.04
N LYS A 237 -13.43 -2.72 -0.17
CA LYS A 237 -13.41 -4.18 -0.36
C LYS A 237 -14.52 -4.65 -1.30
N VAL A 238 -14.12 -5.29 -2.40
CA VAL A 238 -14.99 -5.97 -3.37
C VAL A 238 -14.71 -7.48 -3.33
N ALA A 239 -15.51 -8.20 -2.56
CA ALA A 239 -15.34 -9.65 -2.36
C ALA A 239 -16.37 -10.44 -3.16
N LYS A 240 -15.92 -11.17 -4.20
CA LYS A 240 -16.82 -11.91 -5.11
C LYS A 240 -16.16 -13.16 -5.68
N LYS A 241 -16.99 -13.97 -6.34
CA LYS A 241 -16.53 -14.96 -7.31
C LYS A 241 -16.46 -14.35 -8.71
N TRP A 242 -15.26 -14.10 -9.19
CA TRP A 242 -14.93 -13.52 -10.50
C TRP A 242 -14.81 -14.61 -11.56
N LYS A 243 -15.05 -14.24 -12.82
CA LYS A 243 -14.86 -15.05 -14.01
C LYS A 243 -14.32 -14.17 -15.14
N GLU A 244 -13.96 -14.80 -16.26
CA GLU A 244 -13.67 -14.12 -17.52
C GLU A 244 -14.66 -12.98 -17.81
N ASP A 245 -14.12 -11.85 -18.28
CA ASP A 245 -14.82 -10.63 -18.69
C ASP A 245 -15.60 -9.91 -17.58
N ASP A 246 -15.47 -10.30 -16.30
CA ASP A 246 -15.94 -9.44 -15.22
C ASP A 246 -15.08 -8.18 -15.13
N VAL A 247 -15.71 -7.05 -14.79
CA VAL A 247 -15.06 -5.73 -14.70
C VAL A 247 -15.46 -5.03 -13.39
N VAL A 248 -14.46 -4.44 -12.73
CA VAL A 248 -14.67 -3.42 -11.69
C VAL A 248 -14.46 -2.05 -12.34
N GLU A 249 -15.43 -1.17 -12.22
CA GLU A 249 -15.36 0.22 -12.69
C GLU A 249 -15.14 1.13 -11.49
N ILE A 250 -14.14 2.00 -11.56
CA ILE A 250 -13.75 2.93 -10.50
C ILE A 250 -13.69 4.32 -11.12
N GLU A 251 -14.22 5.32 -10.41
CA GLU A 251 -14.17 6.71 -10.84
C GLU A 251 -13.72 7.61 -9.68
N PHE A 252 -12.72 8.46 -9.93
CA PHE A 252 -12.26 9.50 -9.03
C PHE A 252 -12.60 10.90 -9.56
N PRO A 253 -13.23 11.78 -8.78
CA PRO A 253 -13.39 13.18 -9.17
C PRO A 253 -12.02 13.89 -9.18
N VAL A 254 -11.36 14.00 -10.34
CA VAL A 254 -9.99 14.57 -10.45
C VAL A 254 -9.91 16.10 -10.31
N THR A 255 -11.01 16.78 -9.99
CA THR A 255 -11.05 18.23 -9.81
C THR A 255 -10.22 18.72 -8.62
N ASP A 256 -10.21 17.92 -7.55
CA ASP A 256 -9.58 18.27 -6.26
C ASP A 256 -8.33 17.40 -5.98
N LYS A 257 -7.76 16.81 -7.04
CA LYS A 257 -6.54 16.01 -6.91
C LYS A 257 -5.37 16.85 -6.38
N PRO A 258 -4.52 16.30 -5.50
CA PRO A 258 -3.29 16.93 -5.03
C PRO A 258 -2.44 17.50 -6.17
N GLN A 259 -1.70 18.58 -5.87
CA GLN A 259 -0.87 19.27 -6.86
C GLN A 259 0.14 18.35 -7.56
N TYR A 260 0.69 17.37 -6.83
CA TYR A 260 1.67 16.44 -7.39
C TYR A 260 1.09 15.42 -8.38
N LEU A 261 -0.23 15.32 -8.46
CA LEU A 261 -0.92 14.46 -9.43
C LEU A 261 -1.32 15.23 -10.70
N ARG A 262 -0.92 16.50 -10.84
CA ARG A 262 -1.32 17.32 -11.98
C ARG A 262 -0.68 16.87 -13.28
#